data_AF-G2Z7R9-F1
#
_entry.id   AF-G2Z7R9-F1
#
_cell.length_a   1.000
_cell.length_b   1.000
_cell.length_c   1.000
_cell.angle_alpha   90.00
_cell.angle_beta   90.00
_cell.angle_gamma   90.00
#
_symmetry.space_group_name_H-M   'P 1'
#
loop_
_entity.id
_entity.type
_entity.pdbx_description
1 polymer ?
#
loop_
_entity_poly.entity_id
_entity_poly.type
_entity_poly.pdbx_seq_one_letter_code
_entity_poly.pdbx_strand_id
1 'polypeptide(L)'
;MIYLIDDNRHNQQVNNYGIHYIKNNDFSDILIYIEKIEKNQDLSFLNEASCVLIHATTADVLNGEFIDGSKSNVIKIMETICENGDKIPLVTFSEGNTKPNLEPISNKRIDLKKSLFYSNLYDFLIHYRENKEFEFEILLNGKHYKSIKIVRKSNLLIEMLQFKDQNEILKLRDINLIAFKEIIEMASISISFDELLEELEDNPITVLKFIDNLNTINNSFTKYGKNIYGWL
;
A
#
# COMPACT_ATOMS: atom_id res chain seq x y z
N MET A 1 -17.20 -0.58 3.43
CA MET A 1 -16.80 0.69 4.11
C MET A 1 -15.42 0.52 4.74
N ILE A 2 -14.58 1.57 4.81
CA ILE A 2 -13.34 1.56 5.60
C ILE A 2 -13.68 1.96 7.04
N TYR A 3 -13.19 1.21 8.03
CA TYR A 3 -13.33 1.58 9.44
C TYR A 3 -11.98 2.03 9.99
N LEU A 4 -11.90 3.26 10.49
CA LEU A 4 -10.73 3.77 11.23
C LEU A 4 -11.04 3.80 12.73
N ILE A 5 -10.24 3.10 13.51
CA ILE A 5 -10.38 2.98 14.96
C ILE A 5 -9.13 3.59 15.59
N ASP A 6 -9.28 4.73 16.26
CA ASP A 6 -8.21 5.38 17.04
C ASP A 6 -8.87 6.17 18.17
N ASP A 7 -8.44 5.92 19.42
CA ASP A 7 -8.93 6.65 20.59
C ASP A 7 -8.57 8.14 20.59
N ASN A 8 -7.65 8.57 19.72
CA ASN A 8 -7.30 9.97 19.47
C ASN A 8 -7.12 10.77 20.77
N ARG A 9 -6.53 10.12 21.78
CA ARG A 9 -6.32 10.70 23.11
C ARG A 9 -5.64 12.06 22.96
N HIS A 10 -6.15 13.07 23.67
CA HIS A 10 -5.65 14.44 23.62
C HIS A 10 -5.70 15.11 22.23
N ASN A 11 -6.61 14.68 21.35
CA ASN A 11 -6.76 15.20 19.98
C ASN A 11 -5.46 15.13 19.15
N GLN A 12 -4.67 14.07 19.34
CA GLN A 12 -3.38 13.86 18.65
C GLN A 12 -3.49 13.99 17.12
N GLN A 13 -4.58 13.52 16.51
CA GLN A 13 -4.80 13.65 15.05
C GLN A 13 -4.65 15.09 14.57
N VAL A 14 -5.29 16.03 15.27
CA VAL A 14 -5.23 17.46 14.94
C VAL A 14 -3.92 18.06 15.44
N ASN A 15 -3.60 17.84 16.71
CA ASN A 15 -2.52 18.55 17.40
C ASN A 15 -1.12 18.12 16.93
N ASN A 16 -0.96 16.85 16.54
CA ASN A 16 0.35 16.29 16.20
C ASN A 16 0.51 16.01 14.71
N TYR A 17 -0.59 15.74 14.00
CA TYR A 17 -0.55 15.32 12.60
C TYR A 17 -1.32 16.24 11.64
N GLY A 18 -1.99 17.29 12.14
CA GLY A 18 -2.71 18.26 11.31
C GLY A 18 -3.92 17.68 10.56
N ILE A 19 -4.49 16.58 11.06
CA ILE A 19 -5.58 15.88 10.39
C ILE A 19 -6.93 16.48 10.81
N HIS A 20 -7.52 17.24 9.89
CA HIS A 20 -8.85 17.83 10.05
C HIS A 20 -9.93 17.08 9.26
N TYR A 21 -9.56 16.45 8.14
CA TYR A 21 -10.48 15.84 7.18
C TYR A 21 -11.32 14.69 7.77
N ILE A 22 -10.83 14.00 8.81
CA ILE A 22 -11.59 12.97 9.52
C ILE A 22 -12.76 13.62 10.27
N LYS A 23 -12.48 14.64 11.09
CA LYS A 23 -13.50 15.34 11.90
C LYS A 23 -14.47 16.16 11.04
N ASN A 24 -14.01 16.66 9.92
CA ASN A 24 -14.83 17.40 8.96
C ASN A 24 -15.74 16.49 8.13
N ASN A 25 -15.63 15.16 8.27
CA ASN A 25 -16.36 14.17 7.48
C ASN A 25 -16.09 14.26 5.97
N ASP A 26 -14.89 14.72 5.58
CA ASP A 26 -14.50 14.85 4.17
C ASP A 26 -14.51 13.50 3.45
N PHE A 27 -14.46 12.39 4.20
CA PHE A 27 -14.45 11.00 3.74
C PHE A 27 -15.65 10.14 4.16
N SER A 28 -16.78 10.73 4.57
CA SER A 28 -17.93 9.97 5.10
C SER A 28 -18.58 8.96 4.14
N ASP A 29 -18.36 9.08 2.84
CA ASP A 29 -18.81 8.15 1.80
C ASP A 29 -18.03 6.82 1.80
N ILE A 30 -16.79 6.83 2.31
CA ILE A 30 -15.89 5.66 2.29
C ILE A 30 -15.26 5.32 3.64
N LEU A 31 -15.34 6.20 4.63
CA LEU A 31 -14.69 6.08 5.93
C LEU A 31 -15.69 6.28 7.07
N ILE A 32 -15.73 5.32 8.00
CA ILE A 32 -16.34 5.47 9.32
C ILE A 32 -15.23 5.57 10.35
N TYR A 33 -15.23 6.65 11.13
CA TYR A 33 -14.31 6.86 12.24
C TYR A 33 -14.95 6.46 13.57
N ILE A 34 -14.27 5.59 14.33
CA ILE A 34 -14.69 5.09 15.63
C ILE A 34 -13.63 5.51 16.65
N GLU A 35 -13.96 6.54 17.46
CA GLU A 35 -13.08 7.03 18.52
C GLU A 35 -13.21 6.19 19.81
N LYS A 36 -14.39 5.62 20.05
CA LYS A 36 -14.71 4.90 21.28
C LYS A 36 -15.28 3.53 20.97
N ILE A 37 -14.72 2.50 21.59
CA ILE A 37 -15.27 1.14 21.56
C ILE A 37 -15.61 0.74 22.98
N GLU A 38 -16.90 0.59 23.25
CA GLU A 38 -17.39 0.18 24.57
C GLU A 38 -16.93 -1.25 24.88
N LYS A 39 -16.63 -1.53 26.14
CA LYS A 39 -16.22 -2.86 26.58
C LYS A 39 -17.34 -3.85 26.29
N ASN A 40 -17.01 -4.95 25.63
CA ASN A 40 -17.95 -5.97 25.15
C ASN A 40 -18.92 -5.46 24.06
N GLN A 41 -18.56 -4.40 23.33
CA GLN A 41 -19.34 -3.93 22.19
C GLN A 41 -19.52 -5.05 21.15
N ASP A 42 -20.70 -5.03 20.50
CA ASP A 42 -20.94 -5.87 19.33
C ASP A 42 -20.04 -5.45 18.17
N LEU A 43 -19.26 -6.41 17.65
CA LEU A 43 -18.32 -6.22 16.56
C LEU A 43 -18.90 -6.65 15.20
N SER A 44 -20.23 -6.85 15.12
CA SER A 44 -20.93 -7.21 13.88
C SER A 44 -20.66 -6.28 12.70
N PHE A 45 -20.30 -5.02 12.96
CA PHE A 45 -19.88 -4.07 11.91
C PHE A 45 -18.69 -4.54 11.08
N LEU A 46 -17.85 -5.45 11.61
CA LEU A 46 -16.75 -6.05 10.88
C LEU A 46 -17.22 -6.86 9.67
N ASN A 47 -18.44 -7.40 9.69
CA ASN A 47 -18.99 -8.20 8.58
C ASN A 47 -19.18 -7.38 7.29
N GLU A 48 -19.31 -6.05 7.42
CA GLU A 48 -19.49 -5.12 6.30
C GLU A 48 -18.22 -4.30 6.01
N ALA A 49 -17.14 -4.56 6.75
CA ALA A 49 -15.87 -3.88 6.59
C ALA A 49 -15.17 -4.31 5.29
N SER A 50 -14.86 -3.31 4.46
CA SER A 50 -14.01 -3.51 3.28
C SER A 50 -12.53 -3.43 3.66
N CYS A 51 -12.19 -2.68 4.72
CA CYS A 51 -10.87 -2.60 5.33
C CYS A 51 -11.00 -2.04 6.74
N VAL A 52 -10.12 -2.47 7.65
CA VAL A 52 -10.02 -1.95 9.02
C VAL A 52 -8.65 -1.34 9.23
N LEU A 53 -8.62 -0.09 9.67
CA LEU A 53 -7.43 0.65 10.08
C LEU A 53 -7.53 0.84 11.61
N ILE A 54 -6.64 0.24 12.40
CA ILE A 54 -6.79 0.22 13.86
C ILE A 54 -5.51 0.62 14.59
N HIS A 55 -5.62 1.56 15.52
CA HIS A 55 -4.54 1.88 16.44
C HIS A 55 -4.37 0.72 17.43
N ALA A 56 -3.20 0.09 17.42
CA ALA A 56 -2.94 -1.18 18.12
C ALA A 56 -3.04 -1.09 19.65
N THR A 57 -3.08 0.13 20.20
CA THR A 57 -3.20 0.38 21.64
C THR A 57 -4.44 1.17 22.01
N THR A 58 -5.45 1.24 21.14
CA THR A 58 -6.75 1.87 21.46
C THR A 58 -7.30 1.28 22.74
N ALA A 59 -7.64 2.15 23.69
CA ALA A 59 -8.21 1.74 24.97
C ALA A 59 -9.70 1.42 24.85
N ASP A 60 -10.16 0.45 25.65
CA ASP A 60 -11.59 0.19 25.81
C ASP A 60 -12.27 1.36 26.55
N VAL A 61 -13.55 1.55 26.28
CA VAL A 61 -14.40 2.51 26.98
C VAL A 61 -15.37 1.76 27.89
N LEU A 62 -15.63 2.29 29.08
CA LEU A 62 -16.70 1.82 29.95
C LEU A 62 -17.40 3.05 30.54
N ASN A 63 -18.72 3.12 30.35
CA ASN A 63 -19.53 4.26 30.81
C ASN A 63 -19.05 5.60 30.22
N GLY A 64 -18.55 5.60 28.98
CA GLY A 64 -18.06 6.79 28.29
C GLY A 64 -16.64 7.23 28.63
N GLU A 65 -15.98 6.58 29.59
CA GLU A 65 -14.60 6.84 30.02
C GLU A 65 -13.62 5.77 29.53
N PHE A 66 -12.40 6.17 29.18
CA PHE A 66 -11.36 5.24 28.75
C PHE A 66 -10.80 4.45 29.94
N ILE A 67 -10.67 3.13 29.78
CA ILE A 67 -10.02 2.27 30.76
C ILE A 67 -8.54 2.13 30.39
N ASP A 68 -7.66 2.76 31.17
CA ASP A 68 -6.22 2.70 30.94
C ASP A 68 -5.70 1.25 31.00
N GLY A 69 -4.93 0.87 29.96
CA GLY A 69 -4.36 -0.46 29.83
C GLY A 69 -5.32 -1.54 29.30
N SER A 70 -6.63 -1.29 29.27
CA SER A 70 -7.60 -2.24 28.70
C SER A 70 -7.61 -2.14 27.18
N LYS A 71 -7.24 -3.23 26.49
CA LYS A 71 -7.15 -3.31 25.02
C LYS A 71 -7.97 -4.47 24.46
N SER A 72 -8.97 -4.92 25.21
CA SER A 72 -9.67 -6.17 24.92
C SER A 72 -10.42 -6.12 23.60
N ASN A 73 -11.02 -4.98 23.25
CA ASN A 73 -11.73 -4.83 21.98
C ASN A 73 -10.79 -4.84 20.77
N VAL A 74 -9.64 -4.16 20.85
CA VAL A 74 -8.64 -4.17 19.77
C VAL A 74 -8.14 -5.58 19.52
N ILE A 75 -7.80 -6.31 20.59
CA ILE A 75 -7.37 -7.71 20.52
C ILE A 75 -8.47 -8.56 19.86
N LYS A 76 -9.71 -8.45 20.34
CA LYS A 76 -10.84 -9.20 19.80
C LYS A 76 -11.11 -8.89 18.33
N ILE A 77 -10.98 -7.64 17.89
CA ILE A 77 -11.11 -7.26 16.47
C ILE A 77 -10.04 -7.95 15.63
N MET A 78 -8.78 -7.89 16.08
CA MET A 78 -7.68 -8.55 15.36
C MET A 78 -7.88 -10.06 15.30
N GLU A 79 -8.26 -10.69 16.41
CA GLU A 79 -8.59 -12.13 16.48
C GLU A 79 -9.74 -12.48 15.53
N THR A 80 -10.83 -11.71 15.54
CA THR A 80 -12.00 -11.95 14.67
C THR A 80 -11.62 -11.86 13.18
N ILE A 81 -10.76 -10.92 12.79
CA ILE A 81 -10.28 -10.80 11.41
C ILE A 81 -9.43 -12.02 11.02
N CYS A 82 -8.53 -12.45 11.90
CA CYS A 82 -7.68 -13.62 11.67
C CYS A 82 -8.50 -14.92 11.60
N GLU A 83 -9.47 -15.12 12.50
CA GLU A 83 -10.36 -16.29 12.51
C GLU A 83 -11.21 -16.40 11.23
N ASN A 84 -11.56 -15.27 10.62
CA ASN A 84 -12.26 -15.22 9.34
C ASN A 84 -11.35 -15.43 8.12
N GLY A 85 -10.08 -15.83 8.33
CA GLY A 85 -9.09 -16.11 7.28
C GLY A 85 -8.54 -14.86 6.62
N ASP A 86 -8.40 -13.78 7.40
CA ASP A 86 -7.91 -12.47 6.94
C ASP A 86 -8.66 -11.98 5.69
N LYS A 87 -9.96 -12.26 5.56
CA LYS A 87 -10.74 -11.80 4.39
C LYS A 87 -10.80 -10.28 4.30
N ILE A 88 -10.75 -9.62 5.45
CA ILE A 88 -10.80 -8.17 5.59
C ILE A 88 -9.35 -7.67 5.71
N PRO A 89 -8.89 -6.81 4.78
CA PRO A 89 -7.61 -6.15 4.94
C PRO A 89 -7.55 -5.32 6.23
N LEU A 90 -6.46 -5.47 6.97
CA LEU A 90 -6.19 -4.89 8.26
C LEU A 90 -4.90 -4.07 8.22
N VAL A 91 -4.98 -2.82 8.61
CA VAL A 91 -3.80 -1.99 8.91
C VAL A 91 -3.77 -1.74 10.40
N THR A 92 -2.73 -2.22 11.09
CA THR A 92 -2.49 -1.82 12.46
C THR A 92 -1.48 -0.69 12.50
N PHE A 93 -1.65 0.27 13.41
CA PHE A 93 -0.66 1.32 13.59
C PHE A 93 -0.41 1.65 15.05
N SER A 94 0.84 1.98 15.38
CA SER A 94 1.24 2.44 16.71
C SER A 94 2.58 3.18 16.61
N GLU A 95 2.92 4.03 17.58
CA GLU A 95 4.27 4.62 17.61
C GLU A 95 5.37 3.58 17.94
N GLY A 96 5.00 2.44 18.54
CA GLY A 96 5.92 1.33 18.82
C GLY A 96 6.26 0.48 17.59
N ASN A 97 5.52 0.62 16.49
CA ASN A 97 5.78 -0.10 15.25
C ASN A 97 6.93 0.58 14.51
N THR A 98 8.13 0.00 14.59
CA THR A 98 9.36 0.60 14.02
C THR A 98 9.69 0.15 12.61
N LYS A 99 9.14 -0.99 12.16
CA LYS A 99 9.32 -1.50 10.79
C LYS A 99 7.98 -1.94 10.22
N PRO A 100 7.64 -1.52 8.99
CA PRO A 100 6.50 -2.07 8.30
C PRO A 100 6.66 -3.57 8.10
N ASN A 101 5.74 -4.35 8.65
CA ASN A 101 5.62 -5.75 8.27
C ASN A 101 4.68 -5.80 7.06
N LEU A 102 5.26 -5.97 5.87
CA LEU A 102 4.51 -6.40 4.70
C LEU A 102 4.60 -7.92 4.68
N GLU A 103 3.61 -8.61 5.24
CA GLU A 103 3.59 -10.06 5.09
C GLU A 103 3.33 -10.40 3.62
N PRO A 104 4.25 -11.08 2.92
CA PRO A 104 4.14 -11.30 1.47
C PRO A 104 2.99 -12.24 1.08
N ILE A 105 2.44 -12.97 2.05
CA ILE A 105 1.56 -14.13 1.81
C ILE A 105 0.08 -13.70 1.76
N SER A 106 -0.26 -12.55 2.34
CA SER A 106 -1.52 -11.89 2.08
C SER A 106 -1.30 -10.38 2.18
N ASN A 107 -1.56 -9.62 1.12
CA ASN A 107 -1.54 -8.15 1.11
C ASN A 107 -2.65 -7.53 2.01
N LYS A 108 -2.97 -8.19 3.12
CA LYS A 108 -4.16 -8.00 3.94
C LYS A 108 -3.82 -7.68 5.38
N ARG A 109 -2.55 -7.71 5.78
CA ARG A 109 -2.12 -7.20 7.08
C ARG A 109 -0.87 -6.35 6.96
N ILE A 110 -0.93 -5.13 7.50
CA ILE A 110 0.19 -4.18 7.47
C ILE A 110 0.28 -3.50 8.81
N ASP A 111 1.47 -3.50 9.40
CA ASP A 111 1.73 -2.85 10.68
C ASP A 111 2.58 -1.61 10.44
N LEU A 112 2.14 -0.42 10.84
CA LEU A 112 2.78 0.86 10.52
C LEU A 112 3.12 1.69 11.76
N LYS A 113 4.15 2.53 11.66
CA LYS A 113 4.35 3.61 12.61
C LYS A 113 3.18 4.60 12.51
N LYS A 114 2.58 5.00 13.64
CA LYS A 114 1.44 5.95 13.67
C LYS A 114 1.73 7.24 12.90
N SER A 115 2.92 7.82 13.06
CA SER A 115 3.34 9.00 12.29
C SER A 115 3.35 8.79 10.77
N LEU A 116 3.79 7.61 10.30
CA LEU A 116 3.86 7.27 8.87
C LEU A 116 2.47 6.99 8.30
N PHE A 117 1.64 6.27 9.05
CA PHE A 117 0.25 6.03 8.70
C PHE A 117 -0.48 7.36 8.45
N TYR A 118 -0.40 8.28 9.41
CA TYR A 118 -1.12 9.54 9.33
C TYR A 118 -0.56 10.52 8.29
N SER A 119 0.74 10.48 8.00
CA SER A 119 1.29 11.32 6.92
C SER A 119 0.77 10.93 5.53
N ASN A 120 0.37 9.66 5.35
CA ASN A 120 -0.02 9.10 4.05
C ASN A 120 -1.51 8.71 3.95
N LEU A 121 -2.27 8.76 5.06
CA LEU A 121 -3.67 8.33 5.11
C LEU A 121 -4.55 9.09 4.11
N TYR A 122 -4.32 10.39 3.92
CA TYR A 122 -5.10 11.20 2.98
C TYR A 122 -4.97 10.69 1.54
N ASP A 123 -3.73 10.47 1.07
CA ASP A 123 -3.46 9.95 -0.27
C ASP A 123 -4.08 8.56 -0.47
N PHE A 124 -4.05 7.71 0.56
CA PHE A 124 -4.65 6.38 0.55
C PHE A 124 -6.18 6.44 0.40
N LEU A 125 -6.84 7.32 1.16
CA LEU A 125 -8.31 7.48 1.09
C LEU A 125 -8.75 8.07 -0.24
N ILE A 126 -8.02 9.05 -0.79
CA ILE A 126 -8.28 9.57 -2.14
C ILE A 126 -8.20 8.46 -3.17
N HIS A 127 -7.11 7.69 -3.16
CA HIS A 127 -6.90 6.62 -4.13
C HIS A 127 -8.03 5.59 -4.08
N TYR A 128 -8.41 5.14 -2.88
CA TYR A 128 -9.52 4.20 -2.74
C TYR A 128 -10.85 4.80 -3.19
N ARG A 129 -11.13 6.07 -2.87
CA ARG A 129 -12.36 6.74 -3.31
C ARG A 129 -12.48 6.73 -4.84
N GLU A 130 -11.39 7.06 -5.54
CA GLU A 130 -11.34 7.20 -6.99
C GLU A 130 -11.32 5.86 -7.74
N ASN A 131 -10.57 4.87 -7.24
CA ASN A 131 -10.29 3.63 -7.97
C ASN A 131 -11.07 2.43 -7.43
N LYS A 132 -11.64 2.52 -6.23
CA LYS A 132 -12.30 1.42 -5.50
C LYS A 132 -11.40 0.20 -5.22
N GLU A 133 -10.09 0.41 -5.29
CA GLU A 133 -9.06 -0.60 -5.03
C GLU A 133 -8.16 -0.17 -3.86
N PHE A 134 -7.72 -1.14 -3.06
CA PHE A 134 -6.78 -0.89 -1.97
C PHE A 134 -5.35 -0.99 -2.48
N GLU A 135 -4.62 0.12 -2.42
CA GLU A 135 -3.19 0.16 -2.71
C GLU A 135 -2.44 0.60 -1.45
N PHE A 136 -2.06 -0.41 -0.66
CA PHE A 136 -1.46 -0.15 0.63
C PHE A 136 -0.02 0.36 0.57
N GLU A 137 0.66 0.25 -0.59
CA GLU A 137 1.97 0.88 -0.75
C GLU A 137 1.88 2.41 -0.62
N ILE A 138 0.69 3.00 -0.80
CA ILE A 138 0.46 4.43 -0.52
C ILE A 138 0.66 4.74 0.96
N LEU A 139 0.23 3.88 1.88
CA LEU A 139 0.44 4.12 3.32
C LEU A 139 1.92 4.10 3.70
N LEU A 140 2.77 3.45 2.90
CA LEU A 140 4.22 3.41 3.10
C LEU A 140 4.95 4.58 2.42
N ASN A 141 4.52 4.92 1.21
CA ASN A 141 5.29 5.72 0.27
C ASN A 141 4.59 7.02 -0.17
N GLY A 142 3.37 7.26 0.32
CA GLY A 142 2.50 8.37 -0.07
C GLY A 142 2.21 8.40 -1.56
N LYS A 143 1.92 9.60 -2.09
CA LYS A 143 1.72 9.86 -3.53
C LYS A 143 2.81 9.35 -4.47
N HIS A 144 4.01 9.06 -3.98
CA HIS A 144 5.16 8.61 -4.80
C HIS A 144 5.29 7.08 -4.88
N TYR A 145 4.33 6.33 -4.34
CA TYR A 145 4.37 4.86 -4.31
C TYR A 145 4.63 4.24 -5.69
N LYS A 146 4.02 4.75 -6.77
CA LYS A 146 4.22 4.21 -8.13
C LYS A 146 5.68 4.29 -8.58
N SER A 147 6.32 5.44 -8.36
CA SER A 147 7.73 5.64 -8.71
C SER A 147 8.63 4.70 -7.92
N ILE A 148 8.38 4.55 -6.62
CA ILE A 148 9.15 3.64 -5.75
C ILE A 148 8.96 2.18 -6.17
N LYS A 149 7.72 1.76 -6.45
CA LYS A 149 7.38 0.41 -6.89
C LYS A 149 8.06 0.05 -8.20
N ILE A 150 8.05 0.96 -9.17
CA ILE A 150 8.72 0.78 -10.46
C ILE A 150 10.23 0.67 -10.29
N VAL A 151 10.88 1.60 -9.59
CA VAL A 151 12.33 1.54 -9.37
C VAL A 151 12.73 0.23 -8.68
N ARG A 152 11.97 -0.20 -7.65
CA ARG A 152 12.22 -1.47 -6.96
C ARG A 152 12.15 -2.66 -7.90
N LYS A 153 11.13 -2.72 -8.76
CA LYS A 153 10.97 -3.82 -9.74
C LYS A 153 12.02 -3.76 -10.84
N SER A 154 12.34 -2.58 -11.36
CA SER A 154 13.40 -2.40 -12.34
C SER A 154 14.74 -2.86 -11.79
N ASN A 155 15.07 -2.49 -10.55
CA ASN A 155 16.30 -2.94 -9.89
C ASN A 155 16.34 -4.46 -9.74
N LEU A 156 15.23 -5.10 -9.37
CA LEU A 156 15.15 -6.57 -9.33
C LEU A 156 15.51 -7.18 -10.70
N LEU A 157 14.98 -6.64 -11.80
CA LEU A 157 15.28 -7.14 -13.15
C LEU A 157 16.75 -6.88 -13.53
N ILE A 158 17.30 -5.71 -13.20
CA ILE A 158 18.69 -5.35 -13.48
C ILE A 158 19.65 -6.26 -12.69
N GLU A 159 19.35 -6.54 -11.42
CA GLU A 159 20.14 -7.43 -10.56
C GLU A 159 20.19 -8.87 -11.10
N MET A 160 19.12 -9.37 -11.72
CA MET A 160 19.10 -10.68 -12.37
C MET A 160 20.05 -10.75 -13.59
N LEU A 161 20.34 -9.59 -14.20
CA LEU A 161 21.20 -9.47 -15.37
C LEU A 161 22.63 -9.02 -15.01
N GLN A 162 22.97 -8.84 -13.73
CA GLN A 162 24.24 -8.22 -13.33
C GLN A 162 25.51 -8.96 -13.80
N PHE A 163 25.42 -10.27 -14.06
CA PHE A 163 26.54 -11.11 -14.52
C PHE A 163 26.48 -11.42 -16.02
N LYS A 164 25.55 -10.79 -16.74
CA LYS A 164 25.36 -10.95 -18.18
C LYS A 164 26.25 -9.96 -18.94
N ASP A 165 26.73 -10.36 -20.11
CA ASP A 165 27.46 -9.46 -20.99
C ASP A 165 26.47 -8.42 -21.56
N GLN A 166 26.82 -7.15 -21.48
CA GLN A 166 25.96 -6.06 -21.92
C GLN A 166 25.58 -6.13 -23.41
N ASN A 167 26.42 -6.74 -24.24
CA ASN A 167 26.19 -6.90 -25.67
C ASN A 167 25.50 -8.22 -26.02
N GLU A 168 25.27 -9.12 -25.05
CA GLU A 168 24.53 -10.35 -25.33
C GLU A 168 23.05 -10.05 -25.56
N ILE A 169 22.42 -10.86 -26.41
CA ILE A 169 20.98 -10.81 -26.64
C ILE A 169 20.25 -11.23 -25.36
N LEU A 170 19.32 -10.39 -24.91
CA LEU A 170 18.45 -10.67 -23.78
C LEU A 170 17.64 -11.94 -24.04
N LYS A 171 17.59 -12.84 -23.07
CA LYS A 171 16.68 -13.98 -23.10
C LYS A 171 15.58 -13.75 -22.06
N LEU A 172 14.32 -13.85 -22.45
CA LEU A 172 13.17 -13.63 -21.57
C LEU A 172 13.17 -14.55 -20.32
N ARG A 173 13.76 -15.74 -20.43
CA ARG A 173 13.96 -16.66 -19.30
C ARG A 173 14.94 -16.17 -18.22
N ASP A 174 15.76 -15.17 -18.55
CA ASP A 174 16.77 -14.61 -17.65
C ASP A 174 16.19 -13.50 -16.76
N ILE A 175 14.91 -13.14 -16.94
CA ILE A 175 14.22 -12.08 -16.18
C ILE A 175 12.94 -12.59 -15.52
N ASN A 176 12.47 -11.87 -14.50
CA ASN A 176 11.18 -12.14 -13.87
C ASN A 176 10.05 -11.50 -14.70
N LEU A 177 9.34 -12.31 -15.49
CA LEU A 177 8.27 -11.83 -16.38
C LEU A 177 7.09 -11.21 -15.62
N ILE A 178 6.81 -11.62 -14.38
CA ILE A 178 5.74 -11.03 -13.57
C ILE A 178 6.11 -9.59 -13.20
N ALA A 179 7.33 -9.38 -12.69
CA ALA A 179 7.83 -8.05 -12.36
C ALA A 179 7.92 -7.16 -13.61
N PHE A 180 8.31 -7.74 -14.75
CA PHE A 180 8.37 -7.03 -16.02
C PHE A 180 6.98 -6.59 -16.50
N LYS A 181 6.00 -7.50 -16.48
CA LYS A 181 4.60 -7.19 -16.80
C LYS A 181 4.06 -6.03 -15.96
N GLU A 182 4.25 -6.08 -14.65
CA GLU A 182 3.81 -5.01 -13.76
C GLU A 182 4.46 -3.66 -14.09
N ILE A 183 5.74 -3.62 -14.48
CA ILE A 183 6.40 -2.38 -14.92
C ILE A 183 5.73 -1.83 -16.16
N ILE A 184 5.50 -2.67 -17.17
CA ILE A 184 4.93 -2.27 -18.46
C ILE A 184 3.50 -1.74 -18.31
N GLU A 185 2.67 -2.44 -17.53
CA GLU A 185 1.30 -2.03 -17.23
C GLU A 185 1.27 -0.70 -16.46
N MET A 186 2.11 -0.55 -15.43
CA MET A 186 2.19 0.70 -14.66
C MET A 186 2.75 1.87 -15.48
N ALA A 187 3.68 1.60 -16.39
CA ALA A 187 4.25 2.59 -17.30
C ALA A 187 3.28 3.00 -18.42
N SER A 188 2.12 2.35 -18.52
CA SER A 188 1.07 2.65 -19.51
C SER A 188 1.64 2.76 -20.92
N ILE A 189 2.51 1.82 -21.28
CA ILE A 189 3.09 1.74 -22.62
C ILE A 189 1.95 1.45 -23.61
N SER A 190 2.03 2.03 -24.81
CA SER A 190 0.96 1.98 -25.82
C SER A 190 0.69 0.59 -26.40
N ILE A 191 1.56 -0.38 -26.16
CA ILE A 191 1.42 -1.77 -26.59
C ILE A 191 1.11 -2.65 -25.37
N SER A 192 0.35 -3.72 -25.59
CA SER A 192 0.09 -4.70 -24.54
C SER A 192 1.38 -5.46 -24.16
N PHE A 193 1.38 -6.06 -22.98
CA PHE A 193 2.54 -6.86 -22.54
C PHE A 193 2.81 -8.05 -23.47
N ASP A 194 1.76 -8.70 -23.96
CA ASP A 194 1.90 -9.87 -24.84
C ASP A 194 2.46 -9.47 -26.21
N GLU A 195 1.97 -8.38 -26.82
CA GLU A 195 2.54 -7.80 -28.05
C GLU A 195 4.00 -7.39 -27.85
N LEU A 196 4.35 -6.88 -26.68
CA LEU A 196 5.73 -6.53 -26.37
C LEU A 196 6.64 -7.77 -26.30
N LEU A 197 6.15 -8.88 -25.78
CA LEU A 197 6.93 -10.12 -25.75
C LEU A 197 7.16 -10.65 -27.17
N GLU A 198 6.13 -10.65 -28.02
CA GLU A 198 6.25 -11.01 -29.44
C GLU A 198 7.29 -10.13 -30.14
N GLU A 199 7.25 -8.81 -29.93
CA GLU A 199 8.23 -7.88 -30.49
C GLU A 199 9.66 -8.15 -30.00
N LEU A 200 9.84 -8.54 -28.74
CA LEU A 200 11.17 -8.90 -28.21
C LEU A 200 11.68 -10.25 -28.72
N GLU A 201 10.79 -11.15 -29.16
CA GLU A 201 11.16 -12.41 -29.81
C GLU A 201 11.53 -12.19 -31.28
N ASP A 202 10.76 -11.37 -32.00
CA ASP A 202 10.98 -11.06 -33.42
C ASP A 202 12.15 -10.08 -33.63
N ASN A 203 12.30 -9.12 -32.73
CA ASN A 203 13.35 -8.09 -32.74
C ASN A 203 14.15 -8.09 -31.41
N PRO A 204 15.04 -9.09 -31.20
CA PRO A 204 15.76 -9.22 -29.94
C PRO A 204 16.67 -8.02 -29.65
N ILE A 205 16.63 -7.55 -28.41
CA ILE A 205 17.50 -6.46 -27.93
C ILE A 205 18.64 -7.00 -27.08
N THR A 206 19.70 -6.21 -26.94
CA THR A 206 20.79 -6.53 -26.02
C THR A 206 20.39 -6.29 -24.56
N VAL A 207 21.10 -6.94 -23.63
CA VAL A 207 20.96 -6.69 -22.19
C VAL A 207 21.13 -5.20 -21.87
N LEU A 208 22.10 -4.52 -22.50
CA LEU A 208 22.29 -3.08 -22.31
C LEU A 208 21.05 -2.27 -22.69
N LYS A 209 20.49 -2.51 -23.89
CA LYS A 209 19.31 -1.77 -24.36
C LYS A 209 18.09 -2.00 -23.47
N PHE A 210 17.91 -3.22 -22.94
CA PHE A 210 16.87 -3.51 -21.96
C PHE A 210 17.05 -2.70 -20.66
N ILE A 211 18.26 -2.67 -20.11
CA ILE A 211 18.58 -1.89 -18.91
C ILE A 211 18.37 -0.39 -19.15
N ASP A 212 18.77 0.13 -20.32
CA ASP A 212 18.59 1.53 -20.69
C ASP A 212 17.11 1.91 -20.80
N ASN A 213 16.28 1.03 -21.35
CA ASN A 213 14.83 1.23 -21.41
C ASN A 213 14.20 1.27 -20.00
N LEU A 214 14.59 0.35 -19.10
CA LEU A 214 14.15 0.39 -17.70
C LEU A 214 14.58 1.68 -16.99
N ASN A 215 15.84 2.09 -17.19
CA ASN A 215 16.35 3.33 -16.62
C ASN A 215 15.62 4.57 -17.15
N THR A 216 15.24 4.58 -18.43
CA THR A 216 14.45 5.65 -19.04
C THR A 216 13.08 5.77 -18.39
N ILE A 217 12.38 4.64 -18.19
CA ILE A 217 11.10 4.60 -17.48
C ILE A 217 11.28 5.08 -16.03
N ASN A 218 12.27 4.58 -15.31
CA ASN A 218 12.57 4.97 -13.93
C ASN A 218 12.79 6.49 -13.82
N ASN A 219 13.61 7.06 -14.71
CA ASN A 219 13.89 8.50 -14.74
C ASN A 219 12.63 9.32 -15.01
N SER A 220 11.76 8.85 -15.89
CA SER A 220 10.46 9.49 -16.14
C SER A 220 9.58 9.50 -14.90
N PHE A 221 9.46 8.38 -14.19
CA PHE A 221 8.67 8.30 -12.97
C PHE A 221 9.23 9.16 -11.83
N THR A 222 10.55 9.21 -11.68
CA THR A 222 11.20 10.08 -10.69
C THR A 222 10.98 11.55 -11.00
N LYS A 223 11.06 11.94 -12.28
CA LYS A 223 10.99 13.35 -12.69
C LYS A 223 9.56 13.88 -12.83
N TYR A 224 8.63 13.07 -13.33
CA TYR A 224 7.29 13.50 -13.72
C TYR A 224 6.16 12.77 -12.99
N GLY A 225 6.47 11.77 -12.17
CA GLY A 225 5.46 10.92 -11.50
C GLY A 225 4.73 9.95 -12.44
N LYS A 226 5.10 9.92 -13.73
CA LYS A 226 4.56 9.03 -14.75
C LYS A 226 5.58 8.76 -15.85
N ASN A 227 5.36 7.71 -16.61
CA ASN A 227 6.11 7.46 -17.83
C ASN A 227 5.58 8.34 -18.99
N ILE A 228 6.49 8.88 -19.80
CA ILE A 228 6.18 9.62 -21.03
C ILE A 228 6.89 9.02 -22.26
N TYR A 229 7.59 7.90 -22.09
CA TYR A 229 8.37 7.24 -23.13
C TYR A 229 7.71 5.93 -23.56
N GLY A 230 7.94 5.54 -24.81
CA GLY A 230 7.63 4.18 -25.25
C GLY A 230 8.67 3.18 -24.74
N TRP A 231 8.46 1.91 -25.07
CA TRP A 231 9.47 0.86 -24.84
C TRP A 231 10.58 0.85 -25.89
N LEU A 232 10.30 1.31 -27.11
CA LEU A 232 11.21 1.27 -28.26
C LEU A 232 11.84 2.65 -28.52
#